data_AF-A0A849Z4C4-F1
#
_entry.id   AF-A0A849Z4C4-F1
#
_cell.length_a   1.000
_cell.length_b   1.000
_cell.length_c   1.000
_cell.angle_alpha   90.00
_cell.angle_beta   90.00
_cell.angle_gamma   90.00
#
_symmetry.space_group_name_H-M   'P 1'
#
loop_
_entity.id
_entity.type
_entity.pdbx_description
1 polymer ?
#
loop_
_entity_poly.entity_id
_entity_poly.type
_entity_poly.pdbx_seq_one_letter_code
_entity_poly.pdbx_strand_id
1 'polypeptide(L)'
;MGSWSRAAKVGLMAIVLSIAVVVGYRFISRSTGTGNGYRVWAYMPDMTGVAPQSRVMISGIQVGVVERIWLDNGQARVDIRMRPEIHLYKDAAVGKRATSLIGEYYIVLTPGTEGNERIPDGGQIVNYIEEPTLQTLQGQVAEILKDVKAVTESLKNTVGSDKGQEQIAKVLENLAEITEELNKTVKENRENVKTTIQNVNSITGDARPQLKEILENIRQVTQDVKEFTGREPDKQGTPGQPGEIRSTLERIDRASESLESMLKHADNIAARVDAGEGTVGRLTKDETLINEVETVVQDVGDLVGGIGRLQTVVGLRADYNFLANTVKTYVELRLQPAVDKYYMIQLVNDPRGKTSIEQTTVDTTNPNEPSSYRETRVTTSNDFRISFQFAKRLGPFTGRFGVLESTGGIGLDLHLIDDRFELRQDLFGFGEQLTPRWRITVGYEFIDQLWLLGGVDDILTNDRRDYFVGLQLRFTDDDLKSMLPFAPGP
;
A
#
# COMPACT_ATOMS: atom_id res chain seq x y z
N MET A 1 37.95 -68.58 54.84
CA MET A 1 38.27 -67.15 54.68
C MET A 1 37.42 -66.35 55.67
N GLY A 2 38.04 -65.72 56.66
CA GLY A 2 37.34 -65.09 57.79
C GLY A 2 36.45 -63.93 57.36
N SER A 3 35.19 -63.93 57.80
CA SER A 3 34.24 -62.85 57.55
C SER A 3 34.65 -61.62 58.35
N TRP A 4 34.97 -60.53 57.65
CA TRP A 4 35.36 -59.28 58.29
C TRP A 4 34.20 -58.75 59.15
N SER A 5 34.52 -58.29 60.36
CA SER A 5 33.55 -57.69 61.27
C SER A 5 32.91 -56.46 60.59
N ARG A 6 31.65 -56.15 60.93
CA ARG A 6 30.94 -55.00 60.36
C ARG A 6 31.72 -53.70 60.56
N ALA A 7 32.44 -53.57 61.68
CA ALA A 7 33.32 -52.43 61.96
C ALA A 7 34.48 -52.30 60.96
N ALA A 8 35.13 -53.41 60.59
CA ALA A 8 36.23 -53.39 59.62
C ALA A 8 35.78 -52.97 58.21
N LYS A 9 34.56 -53.36 57.81
CA LYS A 9 33.95 -52.95 56.53
C LYS A 9 33.63 -51.45 56.50
N VAL A 10 33.09 -50.92 57.60
CA VAL A 10 32.79 -49.48 57.73
C VAL A 10 34.08 -48.65 57.74
N GLY A 11 35.12 -49.10 58.44
CA GLY A 11 36.43 -48.45 58.45
C GLY A 11 37.08 -48.40 57.05
N LEU A 12 37.05 -49.51 56.30
CA LEU A 12 37.55 -49.55 54.94
C LEU A 12 36.80 -48.58 54.01
N MET A 13 35.47 -48.52 54.13
CA MET A 13 34.64 -47.62 53.32
C MET A 13 34.93 -46.15 53.60
N ALA A 14 35.14 -45.78 54.87
CA ALA A 14 35.50 -44.41 55.25
C ALA A 14 36.87 -44.00 54.68
N ILE A 15 37.85 -44.92 54.66
CA ILE A 15 39.16 -44.67 54.06
C ILE A 15 39.05 -44.50 52.54
N VAL A 16 38.30 -45.38 51.86
CA VAL A 16 38.09 -45.28 50.40
C VAL A 16 37.38 -43.98 50.03
N LEU A 17 36.37 -43.57 50.79
CA LEU A 17 35.68 -42.29 50.58
C LEU A 17 36.62 -41.10 50.81
N SER A 18 37.45 -41.14 51.85
CA SER A 18 38.41 -40.07 52.13
C SER A 18 39.44 -39.94 51.00
N ILE A 19 39.95 -41.07 50.48
CA ILE A 19 40.85 -41.09 49.32
C ILE A 19 40.12 -40.56 48.08
N ALA A 20 38.88 -40.97 47.84
CA ALA A 20 38.08 -40.48 46.70
C ALA A 20 37.85 -38.97 46.78
N VAL A 21 37.62 -38.41 47.97
CA VAL A 21 37.47 -36.96 48.18
C VAL A 21 38.79 -36.23 47.90
N VAL A 22 39.93 -36.73 48.39
CA VAL A 22 41.24 -36.12 48.15
C VAL A 22 41.63 -36.20 46.67
N VAL A 23 41.38 -37.34 46.02
CA VAL A 23 41.62 -37.52 44.58
C VAL A 23 40.68 -36.63 43.77
N GLY A 24 39.39 -36.57 44.11
CA GLY A 24 38.41 -35.68 43.48
C GLY A 24 38.79 -34.22 43.60
N TYR A 25 39.21 -33.77 44.79
CA TYR A 25 39.70 -32.40 45.01
C TYR A 25 40.95 -32.09 44.17
N ARG A 26 41.92 -33.02 44.09
CA ARG A 26 43.13 -32.90 43.26
C ARG A 26 42.82 -32.94 41.75
N PHE A 27 41.76 -33.61 41.32
CA PHE A 27 41.38 -33.71 39.91
C PHE A 27 40.60 -32.47 39.46
N ILE A 28 39.69 -31.97 40.29
CA ILE A 28 38.91 -30.74 40.03
C ILE A 28 39.80 -29.50 40.06
N SER A 29 40.78 -29.43 40.98
CA SER A 29 41.72 -28.30 41.05
C SER A 29 42.79 -28.29 39.95
N ARG A 30 42.94 -29.37 39.16
CA ARG A 30 43.91 -29.45 38.06
C ARG A 30 43.41 -28.89 36.72
N SER A 31 42.14 -28.51 36.59
CA SER A 31 41.62 -27.96 35.32
C SER A 31 41.96 -26.48 35.07
N THR A 32 42.67 -25.81 35.98
CA THR A 32 43.20 -24.43 35.80
C THR A 32 44.64 -24.41 35.26
N GLY A 33 45.10 -25.48 34.60
CA GLY A 33 46.40 -25.57 33.95
C GLY A 33 46.34 -25.31 32.44
N THR A 34 46.64 -24.08 32.03
CA THR A 34 47.37 -23.83 30.76
C THR A 34 48.48 -22.84 31.06
N GLY A 35 49.56 -23.37 31.67
CA GLY A 35 50.77 -22.62 31.96
C GLY A 35 51.58 -22.40 30.70
N ASN A 36 51.54 -21.18 30.17
CA ASN A 36 52.52 -20.47 29.32
C ASN A 36 51.83 -19.34 28.52
N GLY A 37 50.99 -18.54 29.17
CA GLY A 37 50.41 -17.34 28.56
C GLY A 37 51.13 -16.09 29.01
N TYR A 38 51.25 -15.07 28.16
CA TYR A 38 51.71 -13.74 28.58
C TYR A 38 50.52 -12.94 29.13
N ARG A 39 50.82 -11.91 29.92
CA ARG A 39 49.85 -11.08 30.62
C ARG A 39 49.77 -9.71 29.95
N VAL A 40 48.56 -9.19 29.87
CA VAL A 40 48.28 -7.81 29.50
C VAL A 40 47.22 -7.26 30.44
N TRP A 41 47.13 -5.95 30.54
CA TRP A 41 46.13 -5.32 31.39
C TRP A 41 45.49 -4.12 30.70
N ALA A 42 44.28 -3.78 31.14
CA ALA A 42 43.55 -2.62 30.63
C ALA A 42 42.73 -1.96 31.75
N TYR A 43 42.44 -0.67 31.57
CA TYR A 43 41.43 0.03 32.36
C TYR A 43 40.09 -0.06 31.64
N MET A 44 39.04 -0.40 32.39
CA MET A 44 37.70 -0.57 31.89
C MET A 44 36.75 0.38 32.63
N PRO A 45 35.85 1.08 31.92
CA PRO A 45 34.90 2.00 32.56
C PRO A 45 33.85 1.27 33.40
N ASP A 46 33.48 0.04 33.00
CA ASP A 46 32.50 -0.78 33.72
C ASP A 46 32.82 -2.27 33.59
N MET A 47 33.07 -2.94 34.71
CA MET A 47 33.33 -4.38 34.80
C MET A 47 32.13 -5.19 35.31
N THR A 48 30.95 -4.57 35.44
CA THR A 48 29.72 -5.26 35.87
C THR A 48 29.44 -6.46 34.96
N GLY A 49 29.17 -7.61 35.58
CA GLY A 49 28.86 -8.87 34.90
C GLY A 49 30.08 -9.62 34.32
N VAL A 50 31.30 -9.14 34.56
CA VAL A 50 32.55 -9.86 34.27
C VAL A 50 33.18 -10.33 35.58
N ALA A 51 33.59 -11.59 35.64
CA ALA A 51 34.19 -12.20 36.83
C ALA A 51 35.60 -12.75 36.52
N PRO A 52 36.42 -13.06 37.54
CA PRO A 52 37.61 -13.87 37.33
C PRO A 52 37.25 -15.17 36.59
N GLN A 53 38.12 -15.59 35.65
CA GLN A 53 37.88 -16.67 34.68
C GLN A 53 36.88 -16.38 33.55
N SER A 54 36.30 -15.17 33.46
CA SER A 54 35.55 -14.76 32.26
C SER A 54 36.41 -14.91 31.00
N ARG A 55 35.78 -15.35 29.90
CA ARG A 55 36.45 -15.57 28.62
C ARG A 55 36.91 -14.24 28.02
N VAL A 56 38.05 -14.27 27.34
CA VAL A 56 38.55 -13.18 26.51
C VAL A 56 38.56 -13.66 25.06
N MET A 57 37.91 -12.91 24.18
CA MET A 57 37.60 -13.33 22.82
C MET A 57 38.17 -12.36 21.78
N ILE A 58 38.69 -12.89 20.68
CA ILE A 58 38.96 -12.13 19.44
C ILE A 58 38.13 -12.78 18.34
N SER A 59 37.31 -12.00 17.64
CA SER A 59 36.47 -12.48 16.53
C SER A 59 35.65 -13.75 16.86
N GLY A 60 35.17 -13.86 18.11
CA GLY A 60 34.38 -15.00 18.60
C GLY A 60 35.19 -16.21 19.09
N ILE A 61 36.52 -16.20 18.96
CA ILE A 61 37.41 -17.29 19.41
C ILE A 61 38.01 -16.94 20.76
N GLN A 62 38.02 -17.90 21.70
CA GLN A 62 38.63 -17.70 23.01
C GLN A 62 40.16 -17.67 22.90
N VAL A 63 40.73 -16.53 23.24
CA VAL A 63 42.17 -16.26 23.17
C VAL A 63 42.81 -16.02 24.52
N GLY A 64 42.01 -15.91 25.58
CA GLY A 64 42.50 -15.67 26.93
C GLY A 64 41.44 -15.83 27.99
N VAL A 65 41.82 -15.50 29.22
CA VAL A 65 40.93 -15.47 30.39
C VAL A 65 41.25 -14.28 31.27
N VAL A 66 40.23 -13.75 31.95
CA VAL A 66 40.40 -12.74 32.99
C VAL A 66 41.06 -13.40 34.20
N GLU A 67 42.26 -12.95 34.57
CA GLU A 67 43.01 -13.47 35.72
C GLU A 67 42.54 -12.80 37.00
N ARG A 68 42.41 -11.46 36.98
CA ARG A 68 42.05 -10.67 38.18
C ARG A 68 41.39 -9.35 37.78
N ILE A 69 40.48 -8.87 38.62
CA ILE A 69 39.83 -7.56 38.51
C ILE A 69 39.98 -6.86 39.86
N TRP A 70 40.41 -5.60 39.86
CA TRP A 70 40.46 -4.79 41.07
C TRP A 70 40.30 -3.30 40.74
N LEU A 71 40.00 -2.51 41.77
CA LEU A 71 39.89 -1.07 41.64
C LEU A 71 41.27 -0.44 41.84
N ASP A 72 41.70 0.37 40.87
CA ASP A 72 42.97 1.09 40.87
C ASP A 72 42.67 2.57 40.61
N ASN A 73 42.87 3.42 41.62
CA ASN A 73 42.57 4.87 41.57
C ASN A 73 41.14 5.21 41.07
N GLY A 74 40.15 4.41 41.45
CA GLY A 74 38.74 4.63 41.07
C GLY A 74 38.37 4.11 39.68
N GLN A 75 39.29 3.48 38.96
CA GLN A 75 39.03 2.80 37.68
C GLN A 75 39.18 1.28 37.84
N ALA A 76 38.36 0.52 37.13
CA ALA A 76 38.48 -0.93 37.16
C ALA A 76 39.67 -1.37 36.29
N ARG A 77 40.68 -1.98 36.90
CA ARG A 77 41.79 -2.61 36.20
C ARG A 77 41.52 -4.10 36.05
N VAL A 78 41.70 -4.60 34.83
CA VAL A 78 41.58 -6.02 34.50
C VAL A 78 42.92 -6.57 34.04
N ASP A 79 43.39 -7.62 34.69
CA ASP A 79 44.52 -8.43 34.23
C ASP A 79 43.99 -9.58 33.37
N ILE A 80 44.52 -9.68 32.16
CA ILE A 80 44.15 -10.67 31.16
C ILE A 80 45.35 -11.56 30.90
N ARG A 81 45.14 -12.86 31.00
CA ARG A 81 46.11 -13.86 30.55
C ARG A 81 45.77 -14.30 29.14
N MET A 82 46.68 -14.01 28.21
CA MET A 82 46.56 -14.32 26.80
C MET A 82 47.24 -15.65 26.47
N ARG A 83 46.73 -16.34 25.45
CA ARG A 83 47.41 -17.50 24.86
C ARG A 83 48.70 -17.06 24.15
N PRO A 84 49.80 -17.82 24.25
CA PRO A 84 51.11 -17.42 23.71
C PRO A 84 51.12 -17.29 22.18
N GLU A 85 50.22 -17.96 21.47
CA GLU A 85 50.15 -17.90 20.01
C GLU A 85 49.53 -16.59 19.48
N ILE A 86 48.85 -15.83 20.34
CA ILE A 86 48.08 -14.65 19.96
C ILE A 86 48.88 -13.39 20.27
N HIS A 87 49.25 -12.64 19.24
CA HIS A 87 50.01 -11.40 19.39
C HIS A 87 49.07 -10.19 19.37
N LEU A 88 49.22 -9.30 20.35
CA LEU A 88 48.55 -8.00 20.38
C LEU A 88 49.52 -6.89 19.97
N TYR A 89 49.03 -5.95 19.18
CA TYR A 89 49.78 -4.79 18.68
C TYR A 89 49.37 -3.52 19.43
N LYS A 90 50.19 -2.45 19.38
CA LYS A 90 49.97 -1.20 20.14
C LYS A 90 48.59 -0.57 19.95
N ASP A 91 47.96 -0.76 18.81
CA ASP A 91 46.63 -0.27 18.47
C ASP A 91 45.49 -1.25 18.81
N ALA A 92 45.80 -2.37 19.44
CA ALA A 92 44.81 -3.29 20.00
C ALA A 92 43.85 -2.55 20.92
N ALA A 93 42.59 -2.97 20.91
CA ALA A 93 41.55 -2.36 21.73
C ALA A 93 40.77 -3.41 22.50
N VAL A 94 40.22 -2.99 23.64
CA VAL A 94 39.43 -3.82 24.54
C VAL A 94 38.01 -3.29 24.66
N GLY A 95 37.05 -4.20 24.77
CA GLY A 95 35.66 -3.88 25.03
C GLY A 95 35.00 -4.95 25.89
N LYS A 96 33.76 -4.70 26.29
CA LYS A 96 32.92 -5.63 27.04
C LYS A 96 31.66 -5.93 26.23
N ARG A 97 31.36 -7.21 26.01
CA ARG A 97 30.15 -7.62 25.29
C ARG A 97 29.33 -8.62 26.10
N ALA A 98 28.01 -8.54 26.01
CA ALA A 98 27.10 -9.49 26.65
C ALA A 98 27.14 -10.85 25.93
N THR A 99 27.14 -11.94 26.71
CA THR A 99 27.02 -13.32 26.19
C THR A 99 25.58 -13.63 25.81
N SER A 100 24.63 -13.08 26.58
CA SER A 100 23.20 -13.32 26.48
C SER A 100 22.44 -12.12 27.04
N LEU A 101 21.12 -12.13 26.97
CA LEU A 101 20.24 -11.09 27.51
C LEU A 101 20.33 -10.98 29.04
N ILE A 102 20.83 -12.01 29.72
CA ILE A 102 20.89 -12.08 31.18
C ILE A 102 22.36 -12.05 31.65
N GLY A 103 22.81 -10.87 32.10
CA GLY A 103 23.81 -10.65 33.15
C GLY A 103 25.26 -11.13 32.95
N GLU A 104 25.55 -12.02 32.00
CA GLU A 104 26.89 -12.57 31.78
C GLU A 104 27.63 -11.84 30.65
N TYR A 105 28.83 -11.36 30.94
CA TYR A 105 29.66 -10.63 29.99
C TYR A 105 31.02 -11.29 29.80
N TYR A 106 31.59 -11.08 28.62
CA TYR A 106 32.95 -11.46 28.27
C TYR A 106 33.72 -10.26 27.74
N ILE A 107 35.04 -10.35 27.78
CA ILE A 107 35.92 -9.32 27.23
C ILE A 107 36.14 -9.61 25.75
N VAL A 108 35.92 -8.60 24.91
CA VAL A 108 36.28 -8.65 23.49
C VAL A 108 37.57 -7.87 23.28
N LEU A 109 38.45 -8.40 22.44
CA LEU A 109 39.68 -7.75 22.02
C LEU A 109 39.70 -7.62 20.50
N THR A 110 40.34 -6.58 20.01
CA THR A 110 40.86 -6.50 18.64
C THR A 110 42.38 -6.63 18.69
N PRO A 111 43.01 -7.43 17.82
CA PRO A 111 44.44 -7.70 17.89
C PRO A 111 45.31 -6.49 17.56
N GLY A 112 44.74 -5.45 16.94
CA GLY A 112 45.49 -4.35 16.34
C GLY A 112 46.07 -4.73 14.97
N THR A 113 46.83 -3.81 14.39
CA THR A 113 47.37 -3.94 13.03
C THR A 113 48.71 -4.67 13.04
N GLU A 114 48.78 -5.78 12.28
CA GLU A 114 50.00 -6.56 12.13
C GLU A 114 51.11 -5.73 11.45
N GLY A 115 52.30 -5.72 12.05
CA GLY A 115 53.43 -4.88 11.64
C GLY A 115 53.72 -3.71 12.58
N ASN A 116 52.77 -3.34 13.44
CA ASN A 116 53.03 -2.40 14.53
C ASN A 116 53.85 -3.03 15.66
N GLU A 117 54.32 -2.19 16.59
CA GLU A 117 55.00 -2.66 17.80
C GLU A 117 54.07 -3.56 18.64
N ARG A 118 54.60 -4.71 19.05
CA ARG A 118 53.86 -5.69 19.87
C ARG A 118 53.76 -5.21 21.30
N ILE A 119 52.61 -5.46 21.94
CA ILE A 119 52.45 -5.26 23.38
C ILE A 119 53.25 -6.35 24.10
N PRO A 120 54.24 -5.99 24.95
CA PRO A 120 55.05 -6.96 25.67
C PRO A 120 54.27 -7.62 26.81
N ASP A 121 54.84 -8.67 27.41
CA ASP A 121 54.32 -9.25 28.65
C ASP A 121 54.29 -8.19 29.77
N GLY A 122 53.15 -8.07 30.45
CA GLY A 122 52.84 -7.01 31.41
C GLY A 122 52.43 -5.67 30.77
N GLY A 123 52.29 -5.61 29.44
CA GLY A 123 51.92 -4.40 28.71
C GLY A 123 50.45 -3.99 28.85
N GLN A 124 50.18 -2.70 28.62
CA GLN A 124 48.85 -2.10 28.70
C GLN A 124 48.16 -2.08 27.33
N ILE A 125 46.87 -2.40 27.30
CA ILE A 125 45.96 -2.09 26.18
C ILE A 125 45.30 -0.74 26.46
N VAL A 126 45.54 0.24 25.60
CA VAL A 126 45.11 1.64 25.82
C VAL A 126 43.77 1.95 25.15
N ASN A 127 43.50 1.35 23.99
CA ASN A 127 42.29 1.66 23.24
C ASN A 127 41.08 0.92 23.80
N TYR A 128 39.93 1.60 23.83
CA TYR A 128 38.66 1.07 24.27
C TYR A 128 37.64 1.11 23.13
N ILE A 129 36.92 0.00 22.91
CA ILE A 129 35.79 -0.07 21.98
C ILE A 129 34.50 -0.06 22.79
N GLU A 130 33.68 0.96 22.54
CA GLU A 130 32.34 1.03 23.10
C GLU A 130 31.41 0.12 22.31
N GLU A 131 30.97 -0.96 22.96
CA GLU A 131 30.02 -1.91 22.40
C GLU A 131 28.59 -1.49 22.77
N PRO A 132 27.63 -1.55 21.85
CA PRO A 132 26.25 -1.20 22.13
C PRO A 132 25.68 -2.11 23.23
N THR A 133 25.12 -1.48 24.26
CA THR A 133 24.47 -2.15 25.39
C THR A 133 22.95 -2.11 25.24
N LEU A 134 22.24 -2.98 25.97
CA LEU A 134 20.78 -2.95 26.01
C LEU A 134 20.26 -1.59 26.51
N GLN A 135 21.01 -0.93 27.40
CA GLN A 135 20.69 0.40 27.93
C GLN A 135 20.80 1.49 26.85
N THR A 136 21.85 1.43 26.01
CA THR A 136 21.96 2.36 24.87
C THR A 136 20.85 2.13 23.85
N LEU A 137 20.42 0.88 23.63
CA LEU A 137 19.27 0.57 22.77
C LEU A 137 17.95 1.07 23.39
N GLN A 138 17.76 0.93 24.71
CA GLN A 138 16.60 1.50 25.41
C GLN A 138 16.57 3.03 25.31
N GLY A 139 17.72 3.69 25.41
CA GLY A 139 17.85 5.14 25.21
C GLY A 139 17.45 5.57 23.80
N GLN A 140 17.95 4.89 22.77
CA GLN A 140 17.57 5.12 21.38
C GLN A 140 16.08 4.88 21.14
N VAL A 141 15.50 3.83 21.74
CA VAL A 141 14.06 3.57 21.66
C VAL A 141 13.26 4.67 22.37
N ALA A 142 13.71 5.15 23.53
CA ALA A 142 13.05 6.23 24.25
C ALA A 142 13.09 7.56 23.48
N GLU A 143 14.20 7.84 22.79
CA GLU A 143 14.35 9.01 21.92
C GLU A 143 13.43 8.92 20.70
N ILE A 144 13.35 7.76 20.04
CA ILE A 144 12.39 7.51 18.96
C ILE A 144 10.95 7.68 19.46
N LEU A 145 10.61 7.17 20.65
CA LEU A 145 9.28 7.34 21.24
C LEU A 145 8.96 8.81 21.53
N LYS A 146 9.96 9.61 21.91
CA LYS A 146 9.83 11.07 22.09
C LYS A 146 9.59 11.77 20.76
N ASP A 147 10.30 11.40 19.70
CA ASP A 147 10.13 11.98 18.36
C ASP A 147 8.77 11.61 17.77
N VAL A 148 8.34 10.34 17.91
CA VAL A 148 7.00 9.89 17.53
C VAL A 148 5.93 10.66 18.29
N LYS A 149 6.14 10.92 19.59
CA LYS A 149 5.22 11.73 20.39
C LYS A 149 5.15 13.17 19.89
N ALA A 150 6.27 13.80 19.57
CA ALA A 150 6.32 15.16 19.03
C ALA A 150 5.59 15.27 17.69
N VAL A 151 5.81 14.33 16.77
CA VAL A 151 5.08 14.24 15.49
C VAL A 151 3.58 14.03 15.72
N THR A 152 3.22 13.17 16.67
CA THR A 152 1.82 12.91 17.04
C THR A 152 1.15 14.14 17.66
N GLU A 153 1.86 14.92 18.47
CA GLU A 153 1.37 16.17 19.04
C GLU A 153 1.22 17.26 17.96
N SER A 154 2.17 17.38 17.04
CA SER A 154 2.04 18.26 15.87
C SER A 154 0.83 17.86 15.01
N LEU A 155 0.63 16.57 14.75
CA LEU A 155 -0.52 16.08 13.99
C LEU A 155 -1.84 16.33 14.75
N LYS A 156 -1.85 16.14 16.08
CA LYS A 156 -2.99 16.49 16.95
C LYS A 156 -3.30 17.99 16.90
N ASN A 157 -2.29 18.85 16.85
CA ASN A 157 -2.46 20.30 16.80
C ASN A 157 -2.87 20.82 15.42
N THR A 158 -2.52 20.10 14.34
CA THR A 158 -2.85 20.50 12.97
C THR A 158 -4.16 19.87 12.48
N VAL A 159 -4.47 18.62 12.84
CA VAL A 159 -5.67 17.89 12.41
C VAL A 159 -6.75 17.88 13.49
N GLY A 160 -6.37 17.98 14.77
CA GLY A 160 -7.27 17.94 15.93
C GLY A 160 -7.50 19.27 16.63
N SER A 161 -7.01 20.40 16.09
CA SER A 161 -7.38 21.74 16.56
C SER A 161 -8.65 22.22 15.87
N ASP A 162 -9.40 23.10 16.54
CA ASP A 162 -10.65 23.68 16.01
C ASP A 162 -10.46 24.31 14.62
N LYS A 163 -9.30 24.91 14.35
CA LYS A 163 -8.96 25.51 13.04
C LYS A 163 -8.65 24.46 11.96
N GLY A 164 -7.95 23.39 12.32
CA GLY A 164 -7.66 22.29 11.39
C GLY A 164 -8.91 21.49 11.04
N GLN A 165 -9.77 21.27 12.03
CA GLN A 165 -11.09 20.67 11.84
C GLN A 165 -12.00 21.54 10.98
N GLU A 166 -11.97 22.86 11.15
CA GLU A 166 -12.74 23.79 10.31
C GLU A 166 -12.26 23.79 8.86
N GLN A 167 -10.94 23.75 8.62
CA GLN A 167 -10.39 23.68 7.26
C GLN A 167 -10.68 22.35 6.59
N ILE A 168 -10.52 21.23 7.32
CA ILE A 168 -10.89 19.91 6.81
C ILE A 168 -12.40 19.86 6.54
N ALA A 169 -13.25 20.37 7.45
CA ALA A 169 -14.69 20.41 7.26
C ALA A 169 -15.08 21.20 6.00
N LYS A 170 -14.47 22.37 5.74
CA LYS A 170 -14.70 23.16 4.52
C LYS A 170 -14.28 22.43 3.26
N VAL A 171 -13.13 21.72 3.29
CA VAL A 171 -12.70 20.90 2.15
C VAL A 171 -13.66 19.75 1.92
N LEU A 172 -14.12 19.08 2.99
CA LEU A 172 -15.10 17.99 2.91
C LEU A 172 -16.45 18.47 2.39
N GLU A 173 -16.90 19.65 2.82
CA GLU A 173 -18.14 20.31 2.37
C GLU A 173 -18.06 20.68 0.88
N ASN A 174 -16.99 21.34 0.46
CA ASN A 174 -16.77 21.68 -0.95
C ASN A 174 -16.70 20.42 -1.83
N LEU A 175 -16.03 19.35 -1.36
CA LEU A 175 -15.98 18.08 -2.08
C LEU A 175 -17.35 17.41 -2.17
N ALA A 176 -18.18 17.51 -1.13
CA ALA A 176 -19.55 16.99 -1.15
C ALA A 176 -20.42 17.76 -2.16
N GLU A 177 -20.35 19.10 -2.17
CA GLU A 177 -21.07 19.94 -3.14
C GLU A 177 -20.65 19.63 -4.58
N ILE A 178 -19.35 19.58 -4.86
CA ILE A 178 -18.83 19.25 -6.19
C ILE A 178 -19.31 17.85 -6.62
N THR A 179 -19.31 16.88 -5.71
CA THR A 179 -19.79 15.53 -6.02
C THR A 179 -21.29 15.51 -6.31
N GLU A 180 -22.08 16.31 -5.59
CA GLU A 180 -23.51 16.44 -5.83
C GLU A 180 -23.82 17.15 -7.16
N GLU A 181 -23.11 18.24 -7.47
CA GLU A 181 -23.23 18.96 -8.74
C GLU A 181 -22.83 18.07 -9.92
N LEU A 182 -21.73 17.34 -9.81
CA LEU A 182 -21.30 16.39 -10.84
C LEU A 182 -22.39 15.33 -11.09
N ASN A 183 -23.01 14.79 -10.03
CA ASN A 183 -24.12 13.84 -10.16
C ASN A 183 -25.34 14.46 -10.87
N LYS A 184 -25.66 15.72 -10.61
CA LYS A 184 -26.74 16.45 -11.30
C LYS A 184 -26.41 16.64 -12.78
N THR A 185 -25.20 17.09 -13.12
CA THR A 185 -24.75 17.28 -14.50
C THR A 185 -24.76 15.97 -15.29
N VAL A 186 -24.29 14.87 -14.69
CA VAL A 186 -24.34 13.54 -15.33
C VAL A 186 -25.78 13.10 -15.61
N LYS A 187 -26.71 13.36 -14.68
CA LYS A 187 -28.13 13.05 -14.85
C LYS A 187 -28.78 13.88 -15.96
N GLU A 188 -28.54 15.18 -16.02
CA GLU A 188 -29.07 16.08 -17.04
C GLU A 188 -28.53 15.76 -18.44
N ASN A 189 -27.23 15.52 -18.55
CA ASN A 189 -26.60 15.14 -19.82
C ASN A 189 -27.15 13.81 -20.35
N ARG A 190 -27.37 12.84 -19.47
CA ARG A 190 -27.99 11.56 -19.84
C ARG A 190 -29.39 11.74 -20.44
N GLU A 191 -30.19 12.64 -19.88
CA GLU A 191 -31.53 12.95 -20.39
C GLU A 191 -31.47 13.62 -21.77
N ASN A 192 -30.60 14.62 -21.94
CA ASN A 192 -30.40 15.31 -23.22
C ASN A 192 -29.90 14.37 -24.32
N VAL A 193 -28.97 13.47 -23.99
CA VAL A 193 -28.44 12.47 -24.93
C VAL A 193 -29.55 11.48 -25.32
N LYS A 194 -30.35 11.00 -24.35
CA LYS A 194 -31.51 10.13 -24.63
C LYS A 194 -32.50 10.79 -25.60
N THR A 195 -32.86 12.05 -25.38
CA THR A 195 -33.76 12.81 -26.27
C THR A 195 -33.15 12.99 -27.66
N THR A 196 -31.85 13.27 -27.75
CA THR A 196 -31.15 13.41 -29.02
C THR A 196 -31.18 12.11 -29.81
N ILE A 197 -30.92 10.97 -29.16
CA ILE A 197 -30.96 9.65 -29.79
C ILE A 197 -32.39 9.30 -30.24
N GLN A 198 -33.40 9.62 -29.42
CA GLN A 198 -34.80 9.45 -29.83
C GLN A 198 -35.14 10.26 -31.09
N ASN A 199 -34.70 11.52 -31.17
CA ASN A 199 -34.90 12.36 -32.36
C ASN A 199 -34.19 11.79 -33.59
N VAL A 200 -32.96 11.28 -33.43
CA VAL A 200 -32.22 10.62 -34.51
C VAL A 200 -32.94 9.36 -34.98
N ASN A 201 -33.45 8.54 -34.05
CA ASN A 201 -34.22 7.34 -34.38
C ASN A 201 -35.54 7.66 -35.08
N SER A 202 -36.25 8.72 -34.67
CA SER A 202 -37.47 9.16 -35.37
C SER A 202 -37.16 9.65 -36.78
N ILE A 203 -36.17 10.53 -36.96
CA ILE A 203 -35.78 11.02 -38.30
C ILE A 203 -35.34 9.87 -39.20
N THR A 204 -34.50 8.96 -38.69
CA THR A 204 -33.99 7.84 -39.48
C THR A 204 -35.04 6.76 -39.73
N GLY A 205 -36.00 6.56 -38.81
CA GLY A 205 -37.15 5.68 -38.99
C GLY A 205 -38.14 6.21 -40.01
N ASP A 206 -38.48 7.50 -39.95
CA ASP A 206 -39.47 8.14 -40.82
C ASP A 206 -38.92 8.43 -42.23
N ALA A 207 -37.63 8.73 -42.36
CA ALA A 207 -37.01 8.99 -43.66
C ALA A 207 -36.91 7.71 -44.51
N ARG A 208 -36.77 6.53 -43.91
CA ARG A 208 -36.63 5.25 -44.63
C ARG A 208 -37.77 4.94 -45.62
N PRO A 209 -39.05 4.90 -45.21
CA PRO A 209 -40.15 4.59 -46.12
C PRO A 209 -40.27 5.65 -47.23
N GLN A 210 -40.08 6.92 -46.90
CA GLN A 210 -40.14 8.01 -47.88
C GLN A 210 -39.01 7.92 -48.92
N LEU A 211 -37.78 7.63 -48.49
CA LEU A 211 -36.64 7.47 -49.40
C LEU A 211 -36.77 6.22 -50.27
N LYS A 212 -37.34 5.13 -49.74
CA LYS A 212 -37.65 3.93 -50.53
C LYS A 212 -38.68 4.22 -51.62
N GLU A 213 -39.74 4.94 -51.29
CA GLU A 213 -40.77 5.36 -52.25
C GLU A 213 -40.20 6.29 -53.32
N ILE A 214 -39.37 7.27 -52.93
CA ILE A 214 -38.65 8.15 -53.87
C ILE A 214 -37.76 7.33 -54.82
N LEU A 215 -37.02 6.35 -54.30
CA LEU A 215 -36.15 5.49 -55.11
C LEU A 215 -36.94 4.59 -56.07
N GLU A 216 -38.07 4.03 -55.63
CA GLU A 216 -38.98 3.27 -56.48
C GLU A 216 -39.55 4.14 -57.60
N ASN A 217 -40.02 5.35 -57.28
CA ASN A 217 -40.52 6.32 -58.26
C ASN A 217 -39.42 6.75 -59.24
N ILE A 218 -38.20 7.01 -58.76
CA ILE A 218 -37.07 7.38 -59.63
C ILE A 218 -36.71 6.21 -60.56
N ARG A 219 -36.65 4.98 -60.04
CA ARG A 219 -36.37 3.78 -60.87
C ARG A 219 -37.43 3.60 -61.95
N GLN A 220 -38.70 3.78 -61.60
CA GLN A 220 -39.81 3.70 -62.55
C GLN A 220 -39.72 4.80 -63.63
N VAL A 221 -39.55 6.06 -63.23
CA VAL A 221 -39.39 7.18 -64.19
C VAL A 221 -38.17 6.98 -65.09
N THR A 222 -37.06 6.51 -64.53
CA THR A 222 -35.82 6.24 -65.28
C THR A 222 -36.04 5.12 -66.29
N GLN A 223 -36.79 4.08 -65.93
CA GLN A 223 -37.16 2.98 -66.82
C GLN A 223 -38.12 3.46 -67.93
N ASP A 224 -39.14 4.24 -67.59
CA ASP A 224 -40.10 4.81 -68.54
C ASP A 224 -39.39 5.73 -69.56
N VAL A 225 -38.45 6.57 -69.09
CA VAL A 225 -37.64 7.44 -69.97
C VAL A 225 -36.69 6.61 -70.84
N LYS A 226 -36.08 5.54 -70.31
CA LYS A 226 -35.21 4.63 -71.09
C LYS A 226 -36.01 3.86 -72.15
N GLU A 227 -37.25 3.50 -71.85
CA GLU A 227 -38.15 2.82 -72.77
C GLU A 227 -38.69 3.76 -73.86
N PHE A 228 -39.00 5.01 -73.50
CA PHE A 228 -39.41 6.07 -74.43
C PHE A 228 -38.26 6.48 -75.36
N THR A 229 -37.05 6.67 -74.82
CA THR A 229 -35.85 7.03 -75.61
C THR A 229 -35.26 5.85 -76.38
N GLY A 230 -35.57 4.61 -75.99
CA GLY A 230 -35.24 3.39 -76.74
C GLY A 230 -36.19 3.09 -77.90
N ARG A 231 -37.34 3.78 -77.97
CA ARG A 231 -38.34 3.66 -79.03
C ARG A 231 -38.33 4.87 -79.96
N GLU A 232 -37.20 5.16 -80.59
CA GLU A 232 -37.21 5.82 -81.90
C GLU A 232 -35.92 5.52 -82.69
N PRO A 233 -35.94 4.47 -83.54
CA PRO A 233 -35.04 4.33 -84.66
C PRO A 233 -35.65 5.05 -85.88
N ASP A 234 -34.84 5.90 -86.51
CA ASP A 234 -34.95 6.30 -87.92
C ASP A 234 -36.18 7.16 -88.30
N LYS A 235 -35.99 8.49 -88.37
CA LYS A 235 -36.09 9.27 -89.61
C LYS A 235 -35.92 10.77 -89.38
N GLN A 236 -34.92 11.33 -90.09
CA GLN A 236 -34.82 12.70 -90.57
C GLN A 236 -35.51 13.79 -89.74
N GLY A 237 -34.78 14.35 -88.77
CA GLY A 237 -35.13 15.58 -88.10
C GLY A 237 -34.04 15.96 -87.10
N THR A 238 -33.46 17.14 -87.30
CA THR A 238 -32.60 17.96 -86.43
C THR A 238 -31.90 17.27 -85.23
N PRO A 239 -30.55 17.26 -85.13
CA PRO A 239 -29.83 16.66 -84.01
C PRO A 239 -30.09 17.42 -82.69
N GLY A 240 -31.18 17.10 -82.01
CA GLY A 240 -31.51 17.51 -80.66
C GLY A 240 -30.79 16.61 -79.67
N GLN A 241 -29.84 17.18 -78.94
CA GLN A 241 -28.83 16.57 -78.05
C GLN A 241 -29.27 15.28 -77.32
N PRO A 242 -28.98 14.08 -77.87
CA PRO A 242 -29.16 12.80 -77.15
C PRO A 242 -28.24 12.68 -75.93
N GLY A 243 -27.17 13.50 -75.88
CA GLY A 243 -26.20 13.55 -74.79
C GLY A 243 -26.77 14.11 -73.49
N GLU A 244 -27.69 15.07 -73.53
CA GLU A 244 -28.21 15.71 -72.31
C GLU A 244 -29.13 14.76 -71.52
N ILE A 245 -30.04 14.04 -72.20
CA ILE A 245 -30.92 13.05 -71.55
C ILE A 245 -30.11 11.89 -70.98
N ARG A 246 -29.15 11.37 -71.75
CA ARG A 246 -28.26 10.30 -71.27
C ARG A 246 -27.42 10.75 -70.08
N SER A 247 -26.88 11.97 -70.12
CA SER A 247 -26.13 12.53 -69.00
C SER A 247 -26.99 12.80 -67.76
N THR A 248 -28.29 13.08 -67.96
CA THR A 248 -29.27 13.29 -66.88
C THR A 248 -29.65 11.95 -66.24
N LEU A 249 -29.89 10.92 -67.05
CA LEU A 249 -30.12 9.55 -66.56
C LEU A 249 -28.92 9.04 -65.78
N GLU A 250 -27.70 9.26 -66.28
CA GLU A 250 -26.47 8.92 -65.54
C GLU A 250 -26.31 9.71 -64.23
N ARG A 251 -26.78 10.97 -64.16
CA ARG A 251 -26.80 11.75 -62.92
C ARG A 251 -27.83 11.22 -61.92
N ILE A 252 -29.00 10.81 -62.41
CA ILE A 252 -30.08 10.22 -61.62
C ILE A 252 -29.64 8.85 -61.09
N ASP A 253 -29.07 7.99 -61.93
CA ASP A 253 -28.54 6.70 -61.53
C ASP A 253 -27.45 6.85 -60.44
N ARG A 254 -26.49 7.75 -60.63
CA ARG A 254 -25.48 8.05 -59.60
C ARG A 254 -26.08 8.62 -58.31
N ALA A 255 -27.11 9.45 -58.41
CA ALA A 255 -27.81 9.99 -57.25
C ALA A 255 -28.58 8.90 -56.49
N SER A 256 -29.24 7.98 -57.22
CA SER A 256 -29.91 6.82 -56.67
C SER A 256 -28.94 5.84 -56.01
N GLU A 257 -27.80 5.54 -56.65
CA GLU A 257 -26.73 4.73 -56.06
C GLU A 257 -26.16 5.38 -54.80
N SER A 258 -25.96 6.70 -54.82
CA SER A 258 -25.49 7.45 -53.64
C SER A 258 -26.51 7.41 -52.50
N LEU A 259 -27.79 7.54 -52.81
CA LEU A 259 -28.89 7.43 -51.84
C LEU A 259 -28.98 6.01 -51.26
N GLU A 260 -28.87 4.98 -52.10
CA GLU A 260 -28.88 3.57 -51.70
C GLU A 260 -27.68 3.24 -50.82
N SER A 261 -26.50 3.77 -51.15
CA SER A 261 -25.30 3.68 -50.30
C SER A 261 -25.49 4.42 -48.97
N MET A 262 -26.09 5.61 -48.97
CA MET A 262 -26.39 6.37 -47.75
C MET A 262 -27.37 5.62 -46.84
N LEU A 263 -28.42 5.01 -47.41
CA LEU A 263 -29.37 4.17 -46.67
C LEU A 263 -28.68 2.96 -46.04
N LYS A 264 -27.80 2.29 -46.80
CA LYS A 264 -26.99 1.18 -46.29
C LYS A 264 -26.01 1.59 -45.19
N HIS A 265 -25.43 2.79 -45.28
CA HIS A 265 -24.59 3.34 -44.21
C HIS A 265 -25.41 3.74 -42.99
N ALA A 266 -26.60 4.31 -43.17
CA ALA A 266 -27.52 4.62 -42.08
C ALA A 266 -28.01 3.35 -41.37
N ASP A 267 -28.25 2.25 -42.11
CA ASP A 267 -28.55 0.93 -41.54
C ASP A 267 -27.41 0.39 -40.68
N ASN A 268 -26.18 0.45 -41.19
CA ASN A 268 -25.02 0.02 -40.44
C ASN A 268 -24.77 0.88 -39.19
N ILE A 269 -24.98 2.20 -39.26
CA ILE A 269 -24.82 3.09 -38.11
C ILE A 269 -25.93 2.82 -37.09
N ALA A 270 -27.19 2.74 -37.51
CA ALA A 270 -28.32 2.45 -36.64
C ALA A 270 -28.16 1.09 -35.95
N ALA A 271 -27.77 0.04 -36.70
CA ALA A 271 -27.54 -1.29 -36.13
C ALA A 271 -26.39 -1.31 -35.11
N ARG A 272 -25.31 -0.56 -35.34
CA ARG A 272 -24.19 -0.45 -34.40
C ARG A 272 -24.55 0.34 -33.14
N VAL A 273 -25.34 1.40 -33.28
CA VAL A 273 -25.87 2.16 -32.15
C VAL A 273 -26.81 1.30 -31.30
N ASP A 274 -27.73 0.54 -31.92
CA ASP A 274 -28.68 -0.34 -31.24
C ASP A 274 -27.97 -1.57 -30.61
N ALA A 275 -26.86 -2.02 -31.20
CA ALA A 275 -25.97 -3.04 -30.64
C ALA A 275 -25.12 -2.52 -29.46
N GLY A 276 -25.02 -1.21 -29.24
CA GLY A 276 -24.21 -0.61 -28.16
C GLY A 276 -22.73 -0.42 -28.53
N GLU A 277 -22.39 -0.43 -29.81
CA GLU A 277 -21.01 -0.30 -30.27
C GLU A 277 -20.54 1.17 -30.39
N GLY A 278 -19.29 1.45 -30.02
CA GLY A 278 -18.70 2.80 -30.06
C GLY A 278 -19.17 3.71 -28.91
N THR A 279 -18.63 4.93 -28.81
CA THR A 279 -18.95 5.84 -27.69
C THR A 279 -20.43 6.23 -27.66
N VAL A 280 -21.07 6.46 -28.82
CA VAL A 280 -22.51 6.80 -28.93
C VAL A 280 -23.40 5.61 -28.59
N GLY A 281 -23.09 4.40 -29.11
CA GLY A 281 -23.82 3.18 -28.75
C GLY A 281 -23.69 2.84 -27.27
N ARG A 282 -22.50 3.02 -26.69
CA ARG A 282 -22.27 2.86 -25.24
C ARG A 282 -23.02 3.90 -24.42
N LEU A 283 -23.08 5.18 -24.83
CA LEU A 283 -23.89 6.22 -24.16
C LEU A 283 -25.40 5.97 -24.23
N THR A 284 -25.85 5.23 -25.23
CA THR A 284 -27.27 4.90 -25.46
C THR A 284 -27.69 3.66 -24.67
N LYS A 285 -26.79 2.67 -24.57
CA LYS A 285 -27.04 1.38 -23.93
C LYS A 285 -26.51 1.24 -22.50
N ASP A 286 -25.58 2.08 -22.07
CA ASP A 286 -25.02 2.01 -20.72
C ASP A 286 -24.69 3.41 -20.17
N GLU A 287 -25.13 3.59 -18.94
CA GLU A 287 -25.04 4.80 -18.14
C GLU A 287 -23.60 4.98 -17.65
N THR A 288 -22.66 5.52 -18.43
CA THR A 288 -21.41 6.08 -17.88
C THR A 288 -20.58 6.73 -18.96
N LEU A 289 -19.80 7.74 -18.53
CA LEU A 289 -18.90 8.64 -19.26
C LEU A 289 -19.59 9.99 -19.55
N ILE A 290 -19.06 11.15 -19.13
CA ILE A 290 -17.73 11.66 -19.48
C ILE A 290 -17.25 12.75 -18.48
N ASN A 291 -15.93 12.75 -18.22
CA ASN A 291 -14.94 13.78 -17.84
C ASN A 291 -15.34 15.26 -17.65
N GLU A 292 -14.77 15.93 -16.62
CA GLU A 292 -13.66 16.92 -16.73
C GLU A 292 -13.22 17.33 -15.29
N VAL A 293 -11.99 17.01 -14.87
CA VAL A 293 -11.41 17.43 -13.57
C VAL A 293 -10.08 18.11 -13.88
N GLU A 294 -10.11 19.43 -14.08
CA GLU A 294 -8.88 20.19 -14.37
C GLU A 294 -8.71 21.46 -13.53
N THR A 295 -9.53 21.67 -12.48
CA THR A 295 -9.48 22.95 -11.73
C THR A 295 -9.25 22.82 -10.23
N VAL A 296 -9.10 21.61 -9.68
CA VAL A 296 -8.97 21.41 -8.21
C VAL A 296 -7.50 21.39 -7.73
N VAL A 297 -6.53 21.33 -8.64
CA VAL A 297 -5.10 21.10 -8.32
C VAL A 297 -4.39 22.33 -7.73
N GLN A 298 -5.02 23.50 -7.73
CA GLN A 298 -4.30 24.76 -7.49
C GLN A 298 -4.03 25.09 -6.01
N ASP A 299 -4.79 24.54 -5.06
CA ASP A 299 -4.79 25.07 -3.68
C ASP A 299 -4.11 24.17 -2.62
N VAL A 300 -3.66 22.97 -2.98
CA VAL A 300 -3.06 22.01 -2.01
C VAL A 300 -1.52 22.15 -1.93
N GLY A 301 -0.89 22.82 -2.90
CA GLY A 301 0.57 22.89 -3.04
C GLY A 301 1.31 23.73 -1.98
N ASP A 302 0.65 24.70 -1.35
CA ASP A 302 1.33 25.71 -0.51
C ASP A 302 1.57 25.29 0.95
N LEU A 303 1.13 24.09 1.36
CA LEU A 303 1.20 23.64 2.75
C LEU A 303 2.46 22.82 3.11
N VAL A 304 3.30 22.43 2.15
CA VAL A 304 4.34 21.39 2.38
C VAL A 304 5.75 21.86 1.99
N GLY A 305 6.05 23.13 2.27
CA GLY A 305 7.38 23.69 2.12
C GLY A 305 8.29 23.41 3.32
N GLY A 306 8.88 22.21 3.39
CA GLY A 306 10.17 22.03 4.07
C GLY A 306 10.23 21.13 5.30
N ILE A 307 10.23 19.80 5.11
CA ILE A 307 10.92 18.84 5.99
C ILE A 307 11.52 17.76 5.07
N GLY A 308 12.81 17.45 5.22
CA GLY A 308 13.60 16.68 4.26
C GLY A 308 13.04 15.30 3.88
N ARG A 309 13.08 14.99 2.57
CA ARG A 309 12.91 13.67 1.92
C ARG A 309 11.63 12.87 2.24
N LEU A 310 10.56 13.51 2.66
CA LEU A 310 9.25 12.87 2.71
C LEU A 310 8.61 12.95 1.31
N GLN A 311 8.64 11.85 0.55
CA GLN A 311 7.91 11.80 -0.73
C GLN A 311 6.41 11.77 -0.42
N THR A 312 5.67 12.65 -1.05
CA THR A 312 4.21 12.75 -0.86
C THR A 312 3.53 12.28 -2.12
N VAL A 313 2.57 11.35 -1.98
CA VAL A 313 1.77 10.89 -3.11
C VAL A 313 0.30 11.20 -2.83
N VAL A 314 -0.32 11.91 -3.76
CA VAL A 314 -1.75 12.22 -3.71
C VAL A 314 -2.47 11.32 -4.70
N GLY A 315 -3.48 10.61 -4.22
CA GLY A 315 -4.29 9.72 -5.03
C GLY A 315 -5.74 10.18 -5.09
N LEU A 316 -6.33 10.22 -6.28
CA LEU A 316 -7.75 10.44 -6.47
C LEU A 316 -8.32 9.21 -7.13
N ARG A 317 -9.30 8.56 -6.51
CA ARG A 317 -9.90 7.32 -7.03
C ARG A 317 -11.41 7.41 -7.05
N ALA A 318 -12.01 6.88 -8.10
CA ALA A 318 -13.44 6.69 -8.21
C ALA A 318 -13.72 5.27 -8.67
N ASP A 319 -14.55 4.55 -7.92
CA ASP A 319 -15.00 3.19 -8.22
C ASP A 319 -16.49 3.20 -8.51
N TYR A 320 -16.88 2.64 -9.64
CA TYR A 320 -18.28 2.38 -9.94
C TYR A 320 -18.66 0.98 -9.49
N ASN A 321 -19.63 0.89 -8.58
CA ASN A 321 -20.18 -0.35 -8.04
C ASN A 321 -21.40 -0.80 -8.86
N PHE A 322 -21.29 -1.93 -9.56
CA PHE A 322 -22.29 -2.37 -10.55
C PHE A 322 -23.62 -2.79 -9.92
N LEU A 323 -23.60 -3.47 -8.78
CA LEU A 323 -24.81 -4.00 -8.15
C LEU A 323 -25.52 -2.93 -7.33
N ALA A 324 -24.78 -2.08 -6.63
CA ALA A 324 -25.34 -0.94 -5.91
C ALA A 324 -25.75 0.22 -6.83
N ASN A 325 -25.22 0.28 -8.06
CA ASN A 325 -25.38 1.40 -8.99
C ASN A 325 -24.96 2.74 -8.35
N THR A 326 -23.79 2.76 -7.72
CA THR A 326 -23.25 3.93 -7.03
C THR A 326 -21.78 4.16 -7.40
N VAL A 327 -21.35 5.42 -7.30
CA VAL A 327 -19.93 5.80 -7.43
C VAL A 327 -19.37 6.06 -6.05
N LYS A 328 -18.34 5.30 -5.70
CA LYS A 328 -17.58 5.46 -4.48
C LYS A 328 -16.30 6.23 -4.77
N THR A 329 -16.06 7.32 -4.06
CA THR A 329 -14.88 8.17 -4.29
C THR A 329 -13.92 8.13 -3.12
N TYR A 330 -12.64 8.30 -3.43
CA TYR A 330 -11.53 8.23 -2.49
C TYR A 330 -10.56 9.37 -2.77
N VAL A 331 -10.18 10.07 -1.71
CA VAL A 331 -9.03 10.97 -1.70
C VAL A 331 -7.97 10.32 -0.83
N GLU A 332 -6.83 9.96 -1.41
CA GLU A 332 -5.69 9.32 -0.76
C GLU A 332 -4.55 10.33 -0.59
N LEU A 333 -3.99 10.39 0.61
CA LEU A 333 -2.73 11.06 0.89
C LEU A 333 -1.77 10.01 1.45
N ARG A 334 -0.64 9.82 0.76
CA ARG A 334 0.41 8.89 1.15
C ARG A 334 1.68 9.66 1.49
N LEU A 335 2.17 9.44 2.70
CA LEU A 335 3.40 10.02 3.23
C LEU A 335 4.46 8.93 3.28
N GLN A 336 5.50 9.04 2.45
CA GLN A 336 6.51 8.01 2.24
C GLN A 336 7.88 8.47 2.76
N PRO A 337 8.18 8.23 4.06
CA PRO A 337 9.45 8.66 4.67
C PRO A 337 10.66 7.82 4.21
N ALA A 338 10.41 6.65 3.65
CA ALA A 338 11.42 5.75 3.13
C ALA A 338 10.87 4.97 1.93
N VAL A 339 11.74 4.43 1.09
CA VAL A 339 11.35 3.66 -0.12
C VAL A 339 10.52 2.41 0.23
N ASP A 340 10.69 1.85 1.44
CA ASP A 340 10.02 0.61 1.88
C ASP A 340 8.82 0.84 2.80
N LYS A 341 8.45 2.08 3.14
CA LYS A 341 7.40 2.36 4.14
C LYS A 341 6.60 3.60 3.79
N TYR A 342 5.28 3.52 3.97
CA TYR A 342 4.42 4.69 3.85
C TYR A 342 3.26 4.66 4.85
N TYR A 343 2.75 5.84 5.16
CA TYR A 343 1.50 6.06 5.87
C TYR A 343 0.45 6.52 4.87
N MET A 344 -0.74 5.93 4.91
CA MET A 344 -1.84 6.23 4.01
C MET A 344 -3.02 6.77 4.80
N ILE A 345 -3.49 7.95 4.42
CA ILE A 345 -4.75 8.53 4.86
C ILE A 345 -5.69 8.48 3.67
N GLN A 346 -6.92 8.01 3.87
CA GLN A 346 -7.95 8.12 2.84
C GLN A 346 -9.24 8.67 3.42
N LEU A 347 -9.86 9.59 2.68
CA LEU A 347 -11.25 9.94 2.85
C LEU A 347 -12.06 9.19 1.80
N VAL A 348 -13.16 8.58 2.22
CA VAL A 348 -13.99 7.73 1.37
C VAL A 348 -15.44 8.18 1.43
N ASN A 349 -16.01 8.54 0.28
CA ASN A 349 -17.44 8.75 0.13
C ASN A 349 -18.05 7.48 -0.46
N ASP A 350 -18.87 6.77 0.32
CA ASP A 350 -19.60 5.58 -0.13
C ASP A 350 -21.10 5.85 -0.04
N PRO A 351 -21.81 6.07 -1.16
CA PRO A 351 -23.24 6.35 -1.16
C PRO A 351 -24.12 5.25 -0.55
N ARG A 352 -23.54 4.06 -0.28
CA ARG A 352 -24.23 2.97 0.44
C ARG A 352 -24.36 3.25 1.94
N GLY A 353 -23.72 4.29 2.46
CA GLY A 353 -23.79 4.73 3.86
C GLY A 353 -23.04 3.82 4.83
N LYS A 354 -22.76 4.30 6.05
CA LYS A 354 -22.11 3.57 7.14
C LYS A 354 -23.16 2.87 8.01
N THR A 355 -23.12 1.55 8.09
CA THR A 355 -24.06 0.77 8.92
C THR A 355 -23.44 0.46 10.29
N SER A 356 -24.12 0.85 11.37
CA SER A 356 -23.77 0.50 12.76
C SER A 356 -24.86 -0.37 13.38
N ILE A 357 -24.46 -1.47 14.02
CA ILE A 357 -25.37 -2.40 14.72
C ILE A 357 -25.11 -2.27 16.22
N GLU A 358 -26.08 -1.72 16.95
CA GLU A 358 -26.03 -1.63 18.42
C GLU A 358 -26.98 -2.67 19.01
N GLN A 359 -26.50 -3.46 19.97
CA GLN A 359 -27.29 -4.48 20.65
C GLN A 359 -27.37 -4.15 22.13
N THR A 360 -28.56 -3.77 22.58
CA THR A 360 -28.82 -3.41 23.96
C THR A 360 -29.71 -4.48 24.58
N THR A 361 -29.23 -5.13 25.62
CA THR A 361 -30.09 -5.95 26.48
C THR A 361 -30.83 -5.01 27.42
N VAL A 362 -32.15 -5.01 27.33
CA VAL A 362 -33.04 -4.20 28.16
C VAL A 362 -33.68 -5.12 29.18
N ASP A 363 -33.31 -4.92 30.45
CA ASP A 363 -34.00 -5.53 31.58
C ASP A 363 -35.06 -4.54 32.07
N THR A 364 -36.33 -4.96 32.08
CA THR A 364 -37.46 -4.08 32.41
C THR A 364 -38.31 -4.68 33.53
N THR A 365 -38.82 -3.80 34.39
CA THR A 365 -39.82 -4.14 35.42
C THR A 365 -41.25 -3.92 34.94
N ASN A 366 -41.45 -3.58 33.66
CA ASN A 366 -42.76 -3.38 33.07
C ASN A 366 -43.49 -4.74 32.95
N PRO A 367 -44.62 -4.96 33.63
CA PRO A 367 -45.32 -6.24 33.61
C PRO A 367 -45.96 -6.58 32.25
N ASN A 368 -45.98 -5.64 31.31
CA ASN A 368 -46.48 -5.85 29.94
C ASN A 368 -45.37 -6.25 28.95
N GLU A 369 -44.11 -6.28 29.37
CA GLU A 369 -42.95 -6.66 28.55
C GLU A 369 -42.20 -7.84 29.19
N PRO A 370 -41.43 -8.63 28.42
CA PRO A 370 -40.56 -9.66 28.97
C PRO A 370 -39.55 -9.05 29.95
N SER A 371 -39.22 -9.77 31.03
CA SER A 371 -38.28 -9.28 32.07
C SER A 371 -36.87 -8.98 31.55
N SER A 372 -36.50 -9.54 30.40
CA SER A 372 -35.30 -9.21 29.66
C SER A 372 -35.56 -9.44 28.17
N TYR A 373 -35.20 -8.47 27.34
CA TYR A 373 -35.22 -8.62 25.87
C TYR A 373 -34.03 -7.91 25.24
N ARG A 374 -33.68 -8.30 24.01
CA ARG A 374 -32.56 -7.71 23.27
C ARG A 374 -33.09 -6.82 22.16
N GLU A 375 -32.81 -5.53 22.25
CA GLU A 375 -33.03 -4.56 21.17
C GLU A 375 -31.79 -4.57 20.25
N THR A 376 -32.01 -4.73 18.94
CA THR A 376 -30.95 -4.55 17.94
C THR A 376 -31.30 -3.35 17.09
N ARG A 377 -30.53 -2.27 17.21
CA ARG A 377 -30.69 -1.05 16.43
C ARG A 377 -29.68 -1.05 15.29
N VAL A 378 -30.17 -0.97 14.05
CA VAL A 378 -29.34 -0.85 12.85
C VAL A 378 -29.50 0.56 12.32
N THR A 379 -28.45 1.37 12.43
CA THR A 379 -28.43 2.76 11.94
C THR A 379 -27.53 2.82 10.70
N THR A 380 -28.04 3.37 9.58
CA THR A 380 -27.23 3.66 8.41
C THR A 380 -27.18 5.17 8.18
N SER A 381 -25.98 5.77 8.19
CA SER A 381 -25.76 7.21 7.97
C SER A 381 -24.97 7.47 6.68
N ASN A 382 -25.18 8.62 6.04
CA ASN A 382 -24.43 9.02 4.84
C ASN A 382 -23.12 9.75 5.19
N ASP A 383 -22.42 9.26 6.21
CA ASP A 383 -21.18 9.89 6.67
C ASP A 383 -19.98 9.42 5.85
N PHE A 384 -19.02 10.32 5.64
CA PHE A 384 -17.71 9.95 5.10
C PHE A 384 -17.03 8.90 5.98
N ARG A 385 -16.31 7.98 5.33
CA ARG A 385 -15.46 7.01 6.00
C ARG A 385 -14.00 7.43 5.89
N ILE A 386 -13.22 7.08 6.90
CA ILE A 386 -11.81 7.47 6.99
C ILE A 386 -10.96 6.21 7.10
N SER A 387 -9.91 6.12 6.29
CA SER A 387 -8.88 5.09 6.41
C SER A 387 -7.57 5.72 6.89
N PHE A 388 -6.89 5.04 7.80
CA PHE A 388 -5.55 5.38 8.25
C PHE A 388 -4.75 4.08 8.37
N GLN A 389 -3.79 3.87 7.47
CA GLN A 389 -3.02 2.64 7.40
C GLN A 389 -1.53 2.91 7.43
N PHE A 390 -0.79 2.04 8.13
CA PHE A 390 0.65 1.90 7.94
C PHE A 390 0.91 0.78 6.93
N ALA A 391 1.87 1.01 6.05
CA ALA A 391 2.28 0.05 5.04
C ALA A 391 3.79 -0.18 5.06
N LYS A 392 4.19 -1.42 4.87
CA LYS A 392 5.60 -1.81 4.70
C LYS A 392 5.76 -2.74 3.52
N ARG A 393 6.69 -2.38 2.64
CA ARG A 393 7.06 -3.13 1.46
C ARG A 393 8.23 -4.07 1.75
N LEU A 394 8.13 -5.29 1.26
CA LEU A 394 9.09 -6.38 1.36
C LEU A 394 9.19 -7.06 -0.01
N GLY A 395 10.09 -6.56 -0.85
CA GLY A 395 10.21 -7.00 -2.25
C GLY A 395 8.95 -6.66 -3.07
N PRO A 396 8.29 -7.64 -3.71
CA PRO A 396 7.07 -7.40 -4.49
C PRO A 396 5.81 -7.31 -3.60
N PHE A 397 5.91 -7.56 -2.29
CA PHE A 397 4.76 -7.55 -1.40
C PHE A 397 4.72 -6.29 -0.54
N THR A 398 3.54 -5.73 -0.32
CA THR A 398 3.32 -4.66 0.65
C THR A 398 2.23 -5.07 1.63
N GLY A 399 2.61 -5.20 2.90
CA GLY A 399 1.66 -5.45 3.99
C GLY A 399 1.11 -4.13 4.52
N ARG A 400 -0.20 -4.05 4.72
CA ARG A 400 -0.92 -2.89 5.27
C ARG A 400 -1.73 -3.29 6.50
N PHE A 401 -1.76 -2.42 7.51
CA PHE A 401 -2.68 -2.59 8.64
C PHE A 401 -3.08 -1.23 9.21
N GLY A 402 -4.25 -1.18 9.84
CA GLY A 402 -4.74 0.02 10.52
C GLY A 402 -6.25 0.13 10.47
N VAL A 403 -6.73 1.34 10.27
CA VAL A 403 -8.14 1.66 10.03
C VAL A 403 -8.40 1.68 8.53
N LEU A 404 -9.38 0.92 8.05
CA LEU A 404 -9.85 0.93 6.68
C LEU A 404 -11.37 1.20 6.69
N GLU A 405 -11.78 2.28 6.02
CA GLU A 405 -13.19 2.70 5.95
C GLU A 405 -13.87 2.80 7.33
N SER A 406 -13.21 3.45 8.28
CA SER A 406 -13.66 3.65 9.67
C SER A 406 -13.76 2.37 10.52
N THR A 407 -13.18 1.27 10.04
CA THR A 407 -13.14 -0.02 10.74
C THR A 407 -11.72 -0.55 10.84
N GLY A 408 -11.45 -1.56 11.67
CA GLY A 408 -10.15 -2.25 11.61
C GLY A 408 -9.96 -2.91 10.25
N GLY A 409 -8.73 -2.91 9.73
CA GLY A 409 -8.43 -3.53 8.44
C GLY A 409 -6.98 -3.95 8.29
N ILE A 410 -6.79 -5.03 7.53
CA ILE A 410 -5.50 -5.53 7.06
C ILE A 410 -5.52 -5.63 5.55
N GLY A 411 -4.38 -5.37 4.91
CA GLY A 411 -4.23 -5.42 3.46
C GLY A 411 -2.94 -6.09 3.05
N LEU A 412 -2.96 -6.70 1.87
CA LEU A 412 -1.80 -7.27 1.20
C LEU A 412 -1.83 -6.86 -0.27
N ASP A 413 -0.80 -6.14 -0.69
CA ASP A 413 -0.62 -5.72 -2.08
C ASP A 413 0.54 -6.52 -2.68
N LEU A 414 0.36 -6.97 -3.92
CA LEU A 414 1.39 -7.60 -4.74
C LEU A 414 1.66 -6.68 -5.93
N HIS A 415 2.89 -6.22 -6.05
CA HIS A 415 3.37 -5.37 -7.12
C HIS A 415 4.15 -6.21 -8.14
N LEU A 416 3.80 -6.05 -9.41
CA LEU A 416 4.40 -6.76 -10.55
C LEU A 416 4.73 -5.75 -11.66
N ILE A 417 5.63 -6.13 -12.57
CA ILE A 417 5.98 -5.34 -13.76
C ILE A 417 6.43 -3.92 -13.38
N ASP A 418 7.48 -3.82 -12.55
CA ASP A 418 8.01 -2.54 -12.06
C ASP A 418 6.93 -1.62 -11.47
N ASP A 419 6.09 -2.21 -10.62
CA ASP A 419 4.95 -1.58 -9.95
C ASP A 419 3.80 -1.14 -10.85
N ARG A 420 3.82 -1.41 -12.16
CA ARG A 420 2.71 -1.04 -13.05
C ARG A 420 1.48 -1.93 -12.92
N PHE A 421 1.61 -3.08 -12.27
CA PHE A 421 0.49 -3.97 -11.98
C PHE A 421 0.40 -4.24 -10.48
N GLU A 422 -0.79 -4.04 -9.91
CA GLU A 422 -1.06 -4.22 -8.49
C GLU A 422 -2.21 -5.20 -8.29
N LEU A 423 -2.02 -6.21 -7.44
CA LEU A 423 -3.11 -7.01 -6.88
C LEU A 423 -3.21 -6.69 -5.38
N ARG A 424 -4.30 -6.05 -4.99
CA ARG A 424 -4.61 -5.64 -3.63
C ARG A 424 -5.71 -6.52 -3.04
N GLN A 425 -5.48 -6.98 -1.82
CA GLN A 425 -6.47 -7.70 -1.02
C GLN A 425 -6.66 -6.97 0.30
N ASP A 426 -7.90 -6.62 0.64
CA ASP A 426 -8.26 -5.92 1.87
C ASP A 426 -9.27 -6.75 2.67
N LEU A 427 -9.00 -6.98 3.95
CA LEU A 427 -9.94 -7.60 4.88
C LEU A 427 -10.24 -6.60 6.00
N PHE A 428 -11.49 -6.17 6.13
CA PHE A 428 -11.90 -5.09 7.03
C PHE A 428 -13.37 -5.22 7.42
N GLY A 429 -13.98 -4.21 8.04
CA GLY A 429 -15.38 -4.28 8.48
C GLY A 429 -15.58 -5.11 9.75
N PHE A 430 -14.52 -5.38 10.51
CA PHE A 430 -14.63 -6.14 11.75
C PHE A 430 -15.52 -5.38 12.75
N GLY A 431 -16.57 -6.03 13.22
CA GLY A 431 -17.51 -5.44 14.18
C GLY A 431 -18.66 -4.63 13.56
N GLU A 432 -18.64 -4.34 12.26
CA GLU A 432 -19.84 -3.85 11.56
C GLU A 432 -20.86 -4.99 11.36
N GLN A 433 -20.39 -6.23 11.22
CA GLN A 433 -21.18 -7.44 10.99
C GLN A 433 -20.50 -8.69 11.60
N LEU A 434 -21.20 -9.84 11.55
CA LEU A 434 -20.65 -11.14 11.95
C LEU A 434 -19.50 -11.61 11.04
N THR A 435 -19.54 -11.26 9.76
CA THR A 435 -18.52 -11.61 8.77
C THR A 435 -17.74 -10.37 8.35
N PRO A 436 -16.39 -10.41 8.30
CA PRO A 436 -15.60 -9.31 7.79
C PRO A 436 -15.81 -9.16 6.28
N ARG A 437 -15.62 -7.95 5.77
CA ARG A 437 -15.64 -7.62 4.35
C ARG A 437 -14.28 -7.97 3.75
N TRP A 438 -14.30 -8.76 2.69
CA TRP A 438 -13.11 -9.06 1.90
C TRP A 438 -13.24 -8.41 0.53
N ARG A 439 -12.30 -7.54 0.18
CA ARG A 439 -12.21 -6.87 -1.12
C ARG A 439 -10.94 -7.30 -1.83
N ILE A 440 -11.07 -7.59 -3.13
CA ILE A 440 -9.95 -7.82 -4.03
C ILE A 440 -9.99 -6.74 -5.10
N THR A 441 -8.86 -6.09 -5.35
CA THR A 441 -8.68 -5.06 -6.38
C THR A 441 -7.48 -5.46 -7.24
N VAL A 442 -7.65 -5.43 -8.55
CA VAL A 442 -6.58 -5.48 -9.53
C VAL A 442 -6.41 -4.08 -10.10
N GLY A 443 -5.18 -3.60 -10.20
CA GLY A 443 -4.83 -2.30 -10.76
C GLY A 443 -3.78 -2.45 -11.86
N TYR A 444 -3.93 -1.68 -12.92
CA TYR A 444 -2.93 -1.56 -13.98
C TYR A 444 -2.72 -0.09 -14.35
N GLU A 445 -1.46 0.34 -14.27
CA GLU A 445 -1.01 1.66 -14.72
C GLU A 445 -0.80 1.65 -16.22
N PHE A 446 -1.82 2.10 -16.95
CA PHE A 446 -1.81 2.07 -18.41
C PHE A 446 -1.20 3.34 -19.03
N ILE A 447 -1.21 4.44 -18.29
CA ILE A 447 -0.52 5.71 -18.57
C ILE A 447 0.14 6.13 -17.24
N ASP A 448 1.29 6.80 -17.30
CA ASP A 448 1.97 7.30 -16.09
C ASP A 448 0.98 8.03 -15.19
N GLN A 449 0.97 7.68 -13.90
CA GLN A 449 0.09 8.24 -12.86
C GLN A 449 -1.38 7.82 -12.97
N LEU A 450 -1.82 7.17 -14.05
CA LEU A 450 -3.21 6.80 -14.30
C LEU A 450 -3.42 5.28 -14.30
N TRP A 451 -4.23 4.85 -13.35
CA TRP A 451 -4.49 3.47 -13.02
C TRP A 451 -5.92 3.09 -13.36
N LEU A 452 -6.07 1.95 -14.05
CA LEU A 452 -7.35 1.26 -14.20
C LEU A 452 -7.47 0.23 -13.10
N LEU A 453 -8.56 0.29 -12.34
CA LEU A 453 -8.86 -0.62 -11.25
C LEU A 453 -10.07 -1.49 -11.60
N GLY A 454 -10.06 -2.74 -11.15
CA GLY A 454 -11.20 -3.65 -11.24
C GLY A 454 -11.18 -4.64 -10.10
N GLY A 455 -12.35 -5.00 -9.56
CA GLY A 455 -12.37 -5.84 -8.38
C GLY A 455 -13.74 -6.29 -7.92
N VAL A 456 -13.73 -6.95 -6.77
CA VAL A 456 -14.90 -7.44 -6.06
C VAL A 456 -14.84 -6.94 -4.63
N ASP A 457 -15.91 -6.31 -4.17
CA ASP A 457 -16.12 -5.86 -2.79
C ASP A 457 -17.04 -6.84 -2.06
N ASP A 458 -16.79 -7.05 -0.77
CA ASP A 458 -17.57 -7.93 0.12
C ASP A 458 -17.82 -9.35 -0.42
N ILE A 459 -16.72 -10.03 -0.80
CA ILE A 459 -16.76 -11.37 -1.40
C ILE A 459 -17.44 -12.41 -0.49
N LEU A 460 -17.33 -12.24 0.84
CA LEU A 460 -17.79 -13.22 1.81
C LEU A 460 -19.32 -13.19 2.03
N THR A 461 -20.01 -12.14 1.60
CA THR A 461 -21.45 -11.95 1.86
C THR A 461 -22.22 -11.82 0.55
N ASN A 462 -23.12 -12.76 0.22
CA ASN A 462 -23.83 -12.74 -1.06
C ASN A 462 -24.72 -11.51 -1.26
N ASP A 463 -25.33 -10.99 -0.19
CA ASP A 463 -26.32 -9.90 -0.27
C ASP A 463 -25.70 -8.50 -0.42
N ARG A 464 -24.39 -8.36 -0.13
CA ARG A 464 -23.64 -7.09 -0.22
C ARG A 464 -22.45 -7.15 -1.16
N ARG A 465 -22.20 -8.32 -1.76
CA ARG A 465 -21.17 -8.48 -2.78
C ARG A 465 -21.42 -7.47 -3.89
N ASP A 466 -20.36 -6.80 -4.30
CA ASP A 466 -20.41 -5.90 -5.43
C ASP A 466 -19.19 -6.08 -6.32
N TYR A 467 -19.34 -5.80 -7.60
CA TYR A 467 -18.24 -5.74 -8.54
C TYR A 467 -17.97 -4.26 -8.79
N PHE A 468 -16.71 -3.90 -8.99
CA PHE A 468 -16.40 -2.53 -9.36
C PHE A 468 -15.33 -2.43 -10.43
N VAL A 469 -15.43 -1.35 -11.18
CA VAL A 469 -14.36 -0.83 -12.04
C VAL A 469 -14.13 0.60 -11.61
N GLY A 470 -12.87 0.98 -11.52
CA GLY A 470 -12.50 2.32 -11.08
C GLY A 470 -11.31 2.88 -11.85
N LEU A 471 -11.09 4.17 -11.67
CA LEU A 471 -9.90 4.87 -12.12
C LEU A 471 -9.22 5.48 -10.91
N GLN A 472 -7.90 5.48 -10.92
CA GLN A 472 -7.11 6.15 -9.89
C GLN A 472 -5.98 6.97 -10.54
N LEU A 473 -5.93 8.24 -10.19
CA LEU A 473 -4.77 9.10 -10.44
C LEU A 473 -3.86 9.05 -9.21
N ARG A 474 -2.55 8.95 -9.39
CA ARG A 474 -1.53 9.01 -8.33
C ARG A 474 -0.39 9.92 -8.75
N PHE A 475 -0.23 11.04 -8.06
CA PHE A 475 0.81 12.03 -8.34
C PHE A 475 1.81 12.09 -7.21
N THR A 476 3.10 12.13 -7.52
CA THR A 476 4.15 12.42 -6.54
C THR A 476 4.37 13.93 -6.40
N ASP A 477 5.04 14.36 -5.33
CA ASP A 477 5.43 15.75 -5.14
C ASP A 477 6.37 16.28 -6.24
N ASP A 478 7.12 15.41 -6.92
CA ASP A 478 7.96 15.78 -8.06
C ASP A 478 7.15 15.93 -9.36
N ASP A 479 6.13 15.09 -9.58
CA ASP A 479 5.23 15.22 -10.72
C ASP A 479 4.46 16.56 -10.67
N LEU A 480 4.02 16.93 -9.47
CA LEU A 480 3.33 18.20 -9.21
C LEU A 480 4.21 19.42 -9.56
N LYS A 481 5.53 19.36 -9.32
CA LYS A 481 6.46 20.45 -9.69
C LYS A 481 6.59 20.63 -11.20
N SER A 482 6.50 19.54 -11.98
CA SER A 482 6.64 19.58 -13.44
C SER A 482 5.39 20.06 -14.17
N MET A 483 4.22 19.89 -13.55
CA MET A 483 2.92 20.30 -14.11
C MET A 483 2.55 21.75 -13.79
N LEU A 484 3.38 22.45 -13.01
CA LEU A 484 3.19 23.86 -12.63
C LEU A 484 4.28 24.73 -13.30
N PRO A 485 3.99 25.47 -14.39
CA PRO A 485 5.00 26.24 -15.12
C PRO A 485 5.57 27.46 -14.37
N PHE A 486 5.16 27.71 -13.12
CA PHE A 486 5.47 28.95 -12.39
C PHE A 486 5.74 28.73 -10.89
N ALA A 487 6.53 27.72 -10.53
CA ALA A 487 7.20 27.75 -9.23
C ALA A 487 8.51 28.55 -9.36
N PRO A 488 8.67 29.70 -8.67
CA PRO A 488 9.95 30.40 -8.69
C PRO A 488 11.03 29.50 -8.09
N GLY A 489 12.14 29.35 -8.83
CA GLY A 489 13.34 28.68 -8.35
C GLY A 489 13.95 29.38 -7.12
N PRO A 490 14.93 28.73 -6.48
CA PRO A 490 15.22 28.74 -5.04
C PRO A 490 15.42 30.11 -4.38
#